data_AF-A0A1L7CQ14-F1
#
_entry.id   AF-A0A1L7CQ14-F1
#
_cell.length_a   1.000
_cell.length_b   1.000
_cell.length_c   1.000
_cell.angle_alpha   90.00
_cell.angle_beta   90.00
_cell.angle_gamma   90.00
#
_symmetry.space_group_name_H-M   'P 1'
#
loop_
_entity.id
_entity.type
_entity.pdbx_description
1 polymer ?
#
loop_
_entity_poly.entity_id
_entity_poly.type
_entity_poly.pdbx_seq_one_letter_code
_entity_poly.pdbx_strand_id
1 'polypeptide(L)'
;MSENLYVRTTMNVAGVGSAIHVAELAEKDAQTCTLLRMIALAPNDSVMGAATPRTSVGSIDIPHSEVPHPDTYSNFPDIVAERVDAETFAGLWNEAMALYGEI
;
A
#
# COMPACT_ATOMS: atom_id res chain seq x y z
N MET A 1 -6.95 -20.74 5.01
CA MET A 1 -6.84 -19.93 3.79
C MET A 1 -6.55 -18.54 4.28
N SER A 2 -5.37 -17.97 3.98
CA SER A 2 -5.08 -16.58 4.35
C SER A 2 -5.90 -15.68 3.43
N GLU A 3 -6.71 -14.78 3.98
CA GLU A 3 -7.43 -13.80 3.19
C GLU A 3 -6.46 -12.67 2.81
N ASN A 4 -6.47 -12.29 1.53
CA ASN A 4 -5.75 -11.10 1.08
C ASN A 4 -6.60 -9.88 1.41
N LEU A 5 -5.94 -8.91 2.03
CA LEU A 5 -6.50 -7.65 2.45
C LEU A 5 -5.92 -6.55 1.55
N TYR A 6 -6.81 -5.74 0.98
CA TYR A 6 -6.42 -4.57 0.20
C TYR A 6 -6.78 -3.32 0.99
N VAL A 7 -5.80 -2.46 1.22
CA VAL A 7 -5.96 -1.26 2.04
C VAL A 7 -5.32 -0.04 1.40
N ARG A 8 -6.08 1.05 1.31
CA ARG A 8 -5.58 2.38 1.00
C ARG A 8 -5.27 3.09 2.29
N THR A 9 -4.03 3.51 2.44
CA THR A 9 -3.51 4.20 3.60
C THR A 9 -3.12 5.61 3.18
N THR A 10 -3.77 6.60 3.78
CA THR A 10 -3.44 8.02 3.60
C THR A 10 -2.75 8.52 4.86
N MET A 11 -1.54 9.04 4.72
CA MET A 11 -0.73 9.59 5.79
C MET A 11 -0.46 11.06 5.52
N ASN A 12 -0.82 11.93 6.46
CA ASN A 12 -0.56 13.36 6.33
C ASN A 12 0.68 13.73 7.16
N VAL A 13 1.78 14.06 6.50
CA VAL A 13 3.03 14.43 7.17
C VAL A 13 3.15 15.95 7.16
N ALA A 14 3.01 16.56 8.35
CA ALA A 14 3.08 18.00 8.53
C ALA A 14 4.40 18.57 7.95
N GLY A 15 4.28 19.47 6.97
CA GLY A 15 5.41 20.13 6.31
C GLY A 15 6.05 19.36 5.15
N VAL A 16 5.63 18.11 4.88
CA VAL A 16 6.14 17.28 3.77
C VAL A 16 5.06 17.02 2.72
N GLY A 17 3.80 16.85 3.15
CA GLY A 17 2.65 16.60 2.28
C GLY A 17 1.89 15.32 2.65
N SER A 18 1.00 14.89 1.76
CA SER A 18 0.22 13.67 1.92
C SER A 18 0.87 12.52 1.14
N ALA A 19 1.06 11.38 1.79
CA ALA A 19 1.45 10.13 1.15
C ALA A 19 0.25 9.19 1.10
N ILE A 20 -0.03 8.63 -0.09
CA ILE A 20 -1.12 7.68 -0.29
C ILE A 20 -0.51 6.36 -0.76
N HIS A 21 -0.75 5.30 -0.02
CA HIS A 21 -0.30 3.95 -0.38
C HIS A 21 -1.48 3.01 -0.52
N VAL A 22 -1.50 2.20 -1.57
CA VAL A 22 -2.45 1.08 -1.70
C VAL A 22 -1.65 -0.21 -1.59
N ALA A 23 -1.96 -1.03 -0.59
CA ALA A 23 -1.21 -2.24 -0.29
C ALA A 23 -2.09 -3.49 -0.40
N GLU A 24 -1.51 -4.56 -0.93
CA GLU A 24 -1.99 -5.92 -0.80
C GLU A 24 -1.22 -6.61 0.32
N LEU A 25 -1.98 -7.11 1.30
CA LEU A 25 -1.49 -7.74 2.49
C LEU A 25 -2.06 -9.16 2.59
N ALA A 26 -1.27 -10.12 3.03
CA ALA A 26 -1.77 -11.42 3.48
C ALA A 26 -1.93 -11.39 5.00
N GLU A 27 -3.14 -11.65 5.49
CA GLU A 27 -3.38 -11.72 6.93
C GLU A 27 -2.60 -12.88 7.56
N LYS A 28 -1.85 -12.56 8.63
CA LYS A 28 -1.08 -13.52 9.41
C LYS A 28 -1.77 -13.81 10.74
N ASP A 29 -2.17 -12.75 11.44
CA ASP A 29 -3.00 -12.77 12.64
C ASP A 29 -3.74 -11.44 12.82
N ALA A 30 -4.52 -11.32 13.90
CA ALA A 30 -5.30 -10.12 14.20
C ALA A 30 -4.48 -8.83 14.44
N GLN A 31 -3.16 -8.93 14.53
CA GLN A 31 -2.27 -7.79 14.80
C GLN A 31 -1.24 -7.55 13.69
N THR A 32 -0.98 -8.54 12.83
CA THR A 32 0.06 -8.45 11.80
C THR A 32 -0.39 -9.00 10.45
N CYS A 33 0.16 -8.42 9.40
CA CYS A 33 0.02 -8.89 8.03
C CYS A 33 1.39 -8.98 7.35
N THR A 34 1.48 -9.88 6.37
CA THR A 34 2.61 -9.89 5.44
C THR A 34 2.27 -8.97 4.28
N LEU A 35 3.10 -7.95 4.04
CA LEU A 35 2.94 -7.10 2.87
C LEU A 35 3.43 -7.83 1.64
N LEU A 36 2.57 -7.97 0.63
CA LEU A 36 2.91 -8.62 -0.63
C LEU A 36 3.37 -7.60 -1.66
N ARG A 37 2.56 -6.56 -1.84
CA ARG A 37 2.74 -5.53 -2.86
C ARG A 37 2.20 -4.19 -2.36
N MET A 38 2.79 -3.09 -2.79
CA MET A 38 2.40 -1.73 -2.44
C MET A 38 2.54 -0.80 -3.64
N ILE A 39 1.64 0.17 -3.75
CA ILE A 39 1.62 1.19 -4.79
C ILE A 39 1.61 2.54 -4.09
N ALA A 40 2.46 3.47 -4.52
CA ALA A 40 2.42 4.86 -4.11
C ALA A 40 1.60 5.68 -5.10
N LEU A 41 0.66 6.46 -4.58
CA LEU A 41 -0.15 7.40 -5.34
C LEU A 41 0.19 8.84 -4.96
N ALA A 42 0.13 9.73 -5.94
CA ALA A 42 0.09 11.17 -5.71
C ALA A 42 -1.30 11.61 -5.20
N PRO A 43 -1.44 12.84 -4.65
CA PRO A 43 -2.73 13.35 -4.16
C PRO A 43 -3.84 13.44 -5.21
N ASN A 44 -3.50 13.35 -6.50
CA ASN A 44 -4.42 13.29 -7.63
C ASN A 44 -4.71 11.85 -8.09
N ASP A 45 -4.43 10.86 -7.25
CA ASP A 45 -4.54 9.41 -7.48
C ASP A 45 -3.70 8.86 -8.65
N SER A 46 -2.72 9.63 -9.15
CA SER A 46 -1.79 9.12 -10.17
C SER A 46 -0.74 8.19 -9.56
N VAL A 47 -0.41 7.09 -10.25
CA VAL A 47 0.62 6.15 -9.81
C VAL A 47 2.00 6.82 -9.86
N MET A 48 2.66 6.85 -8.70
CA MET A 48 4.01 7.42 -8.53
C MET A 48 5.09 6.34 -8.42
N GLY A 49 4.72 5.12 -8.06
CA GLY A 49 5.64 3.99 -7.93
C GLY A 49 4.95 2.72 -7.42
N ALA A 50 5.66 1.60 -7.52
CA ALA A 50 5.23 0.31 -6.97
C ALA A 50 6.41 -0.41 -6.31
N ALA A 51 6.12 -1.20 -5.29
CA ALA A 51 7.12 -1.94 -4.54
C ALA A 51 6.59 -3.28 -4.03
N THR A 52 7.51 -4.22 -3.87
CA THR A 52 7.38 -5.47 -3.11
C THR A 52 8.37 -5.41 -1.95
N PRO A 53 8.33 -6.32 -0.96
CA PRO A 53 9.35 -6.40 0.08
C PRO A 53 10.80 -6.66 -0.42
N ARG A 54 11.01 -6.82 -1.73
CA ARG A 54 12.31 -7.12 -2.34
C ARG A 54 12.77 -6.05 -3.35
N THR A 55 11.83 -5.39 -4.01
CA THR A 55 12.08 -4.54 -5.17
C THR A 55 11.18 -3.30 -5.13
N SER A 56 11.64 -2.19 -5.68
CA SER A 56 10.81 -1.00 -5.87
C SER A 56 11.15 -0.31 -7.19
N VAL A 57 10.16 0.39 -7.74
CA VAL A 57 10.27 1.23 -8.94
C VAL A 57 9.46 2.51 -8.76
N GLY A 58 9.91 3.58 -9.40
CA GLY A 58 9.30 4.91 -9.24
C GLY A 58 9.66 5.56 -7.90
N SER A 59 8.78 6.43 -7.41
CA SER A 59 8.96 7.20 -6.17
C SER A 59 8.33 6.48 -4.97
N ILE A 60 8.89 5.32 -4.61
CA ILE A 60 8.49 4.53 -3.44
C ILE A 60 9.69 3.74 -2.91
N ASP A 61 9.81 3.66 -1.59
CA ASP A 61 10.83 2.86 -0.91
C ASP A 61 10.39 1.39 -0.78
N ILE A 62 11.36 0.49 -0.61
CA ILE A 62 11.07 -0.94 -0.36
C ILE A 62 10.35 -1.05 1.00
N PRO A 63 9.10 -1.55 1.03
CA PRO A 63 8.34 -1.68 2.26
C PRO A 63 8.87 -2.81 3.15
N HIS A 64 8.54 -2.74 4.44
CA HIS A 64 8.73 -3.86 5.35
C HIS A 64 7.85 -5.04 4.95
N SER A 65 8.40 -6.25 5.07
CA SER A 65 7.68 -7.49 4.75
C SER A 65 6.54 -7.80 5.73
N GLU A 66 6.66 -7.35 6.98
CA GLU A 66 5.67 -7.54 8.03
C GLU A 66 5.23 -6.17 8.54
N VAL A 67 3.91 -5.94 8.54
CA VAL A 67 3.28 -4.67 8.91
C VAL A 67 2.14 -4.91 9.90
N PRO A 68 1.74 -3.91 10.70
CA PRO A 68 0.60 -4.08 11.59
C PRO A 68 -0.69 -4.33 10.80
N HIS A 69 -1.63 -5.06 11.39
CA HIS A 69 -2.91 -5.34 10.76
C HIS A 69 -3.67 -4.02 10.53
N PRO A 70 -4.27 -3.79 9.35
CA PRO A 70 -4.92 -2.51 9.03
C PRO A 70 -6.04 -2.12 10.00
N ASP A 71 -6.68 -3.07 10.68
CA ASP A 71 -7.67 -2.77 11.72
C ASP A 71 -7.06 -2.05 12.94
N THR A 72 -5.75 -2.25 13.17
CA THR A 72 -5.00 -1.55 14.22
C THR A 72 -4.58 -0.14 13.82
N TYR A 73 -4.73 0.24 12.54
CA TYR A 73 -4.27 1.54 12.06
C TYR A 73 -5.07 2.71 12.64
N SER A 74 -6.29 2.45 13.12
CA SER A 74 -7.11 3.41 13.89
C SER A 74 -6.42 3.94 15.15
N ASN A 75 -5.39 3.25 15.65
CA ASN A 75 -4.58 3.70 16.78
C ASN A 75 -3.56 4.78 16.42
N PHE A 76 -3.34 5.07 15.14
CA PHE A 76 -2.41 6.11 14.68
C PHE A 76 -3.21 7.33 14.18
N PRO A 77 -3.11 8.49 14.86
CA PRO A 77 -3.94 9.66 14.54
C PRO A 77 -3.63 10.28 13.17
N ASP A 78 -2.43 10.04 12.64
CA ASP A 78 -1.96 10.61 11.38
C ASP A 78 -2.21 9.68 10.17
N ILE A 79 -2.87 8.54 10.39
CA ILE A 79 -3.11 7.51 9.39
C ILE A 79 -4.62 7.30 9.22
N VAL A 80 -5.08 7.37 7.97
CA VAL A 80 -6.43 6.96 7.57
C VAL A 80 -6.30 5.72 6.71
N ALA A 81 -6.97 4.64 7.11
CA ALA A 81 -6.95 3.37 6.42
C ALA A 81 -8.35 3.00 5.92
N GLU A 82 -8.47 2.72 4.63
CA GLU A 82 -9.72 2.38 3.97
C GLU A 82 -9.57 1.04 3.27
N ARG A 83 -10.57 0.17 3.39
CA ARG A 83 -10.59 -1.11 2.66
C ARG A 83 -10.87 -0.84 1.18
N VAL A 84 -10.14 -1.55 0.33
CA VAL A 84 -10.30 -1.50 -1.11
C VAL A 84 -10.63 -2.92 -1.60
N ASP A 85 -11.25 -3.07 -2.76
CA ASP A 85 -11.42 -4.37 -3.38
C ASP A 85 -10.17 -4.78 -4.19
N ALA A 86 -10.10 -6.07 -4.51
CA ALA A 86 -9.00 -6.65 -5.27
C ALA A 86 -8.92 -6.12 -6.71
N GLU A 87 -10.07 -5.76 -7.29
CA GLU A 87 -10.16 -5.29 -8.68
C GLU A 87 -9.53 -3.90 -8.83
N THR A 88 -9.85 -2.99 -7.92
CA THR A 88 -9.27 -1.65 -7.85
C THR A 88 -7.76 -1.73 -7.66
N PHE A 89 -7.29 -2.59 -6.74
CA PHE A 89 -5.85 -2.82 -6.56
C PHE A 89 -5.20 -3.35 -7.85
N ALA A 90 -5.81 -4.35 -8.50
CA ALA A 90 -5.28 -4.93 -9.72
C ALA A 90 -5.20 -3.90 -10.86
N GLY A 91 -6.18 -2.99 -10.97
CA GLY A 91 -6.16 -1.89 -11.93
C GLY A 91 -4.95 -0.96 -11.72
N LEU A 92 -4.74 -0.49 -10.49
CA LEU A 92 -3.59 0.35 -10.14
C LEU A 92 -2.25 -0.38 -10.33
N TRP A 93 -2.20 -1.67 -9.99
CA TRP A 93 -0.99 -2.47 -10.16
C TRP A 93 -0.64 -2.60 -11.64
N ASN A 94 -1.61 -2.89 -12.49
CA ASN A 94 -1.39 -2.97 -13.93
C ASN A 94 -0.92 -1.64 -14.52
N GLU A 95 -1.47 -0.52 -14.06
CA GLU A 95 -1.00 0.81 -14.44
C GLU A 95 0.46 1.03 -14.03
N ALA A 96 0.82 0.66 -12.79
CA ALA A 96 2.20 0.74 -12.32
C ALA A 96 3.16 -0.11 -13.17
N MET A 97 2.78 -1.35 -13.51
CA MET A 97 3.61 -2.23 -14.35
C MET A 97 3.72 -1.70 -15.78
N ALA A 98 2.68 -1.03 -16.30
CA ALA A 98 2.75 -0.38 -17.61
C ALA A 98 3.69 0.83 -17.63
N LEU A 99 3.77 1.57 -16.51
CA LEU A 99 4.63 2.75 -16.38
C LEU A 99 6.10 2.40 -16.10
N TYR A 100 6.34 1.40 -15.26
CA TYR A 100 7.67 1.14 -14.69
C TYR A 100 8.25 -0.24 -15.03
N GLY A 101 7.46 -1.15 -15.60
CA GLY A 101 7.85 -2.55 -15.84
C GLY A 101 7.55 -3.48 -14.68
N GLU A 102 7.76 -4.78 -14.89
CA GLU A 102 7.51 -5.83 -13.89
C GLU A 102 8.58 -5.84 -12.78
N ILE A 103 8.14 -6.11 -11.54
CA ILE A 103 8.99 -6.10 -10.32
C ILE A 103 8.76 -7.28 -9.38
#